data_AF-A0A355EUJ2-F1
#
_entry.id   AF-A0A355EUJ2-F1
#
_cell.length_a   1.000
_cell.length_b   1.000
_cell.length_c   1.000
_cell.angle_alpha   90.00
_cell.angle_beta   90.00
_cell.angle_gamma   90.00
#
_symmetry.space_group_name_H-M   'P 1'
#
loop_
_entity.id
_entity.type
_entity.pdbx_description
1 polymer ?
#
loop_
_entity_poly.entity_id
_entity_poly.type
_entity_poly.pdbx_seq_one_letter_code
_entity_poly.pdbx_strand_id
1 'polypeptide(L)'
;DGGWELAPAYDLVFAPGPAGEHTMTVAGEGRAPTRRHLLQLAGPAGIAEEEADEILDTVATAVSHWREHARHAGVGANAARTIEKALPAR
;
A
#
# COMPACT_ATOMS: atom_id res chain seq x y z
N ASP A 1 -23.39 -25.09 -4.16
CA ASP A 1 -22.36 -24.60 -5.08
C ASP A 1 -21.26 -23.91 -4.27
N GLY A 2 -20.08 -24.54 -4.16
CA GLY A 2 -18.98 -24.10 -3.29
C GLY A 2 -18.10 -23.05 -3.95
N GLY A 3 -18.56 -21.80 -3.96
CA GLY A 3 -17.78 -20.66 -4.43
C GLY A 3 -16.65 -20.30 -3.47
N TRP A 4 -15.57 -19.74 -4.02
CA TRP A 4 -14.47 -19.16 -3.25
C TRP A 4 -14.46 -17.65 -3.44
N GLU A 5 -14.20 -16.94 -2.36
CA GLU A 5 -13.94 -15.51 -2.35
C GLU A 5 -12.72 -15.23 -1.48
N LEU A 6 -12.05 -14.11 -1.74
CA LEU A 6 -10.95 -13.67 -0.89
C LEU A 6 -11.52 -13.15 0.44
N ALA A 7 -10.93 -13.61 1.54
CA ALA A 7 -11.16 -12.98 2.83
C ALA A 7 -10.64 -11.53 2.80
N PRO A 8 -11.20 -10.62 3.63
CA PRO A 8 -10.62 -9.29 3.83
C PRO A 8 -9.14 -9.37 4.22
N ALA A 9 -8.37 -8.33 3.91
CA ALA A 9 -7.00 -8.21 4.41
C ALA A 9 -7.00 -8.09 5.95
N TYR A 10 -6.13 -8.85 6.60
CA TYR A 10 -5.93 -8.84 8.05
C TYR A 10 -4.44 -8.78 8.40
N ASP A 11 -4.13 -8.55 9.68
CA ASP A 11 -2.76 -8.44 10.20
C ASP A 11 -1.90 -7.37 9.51
N LEU A 12 -2.52 -6.22 9.21
CA LEU A 12 -1.83 -5.07 8.63
C LEU A 12 -1.08 -4.30 9.74
N VAL A 13 0.25 -4.46 9.76
CA VAL A 13 1.14 -3.76 10.67
C VAL A 13 2.24 -3.02 9.90
N PHE A 14 2.66 -1.87 10.42
CA PHE A 14 3.82 -1.16 9.86
C PHE A 14 5.10 -1.93 10.17
N ALA A 15 5.82 -2.35 9.13
CA ALA A 15 7.06 -3.10 9.26
C ALA A 15 8.13 -2.56 8.29
N PRO A 16 9.40 -2.43 8.72
CA PRO A 16 10.50 -2.00 7.84
C PRO A 16 10.96 -3.11 6.87
N GLY A 17 10.50 -4.36 7.10
CA GLY A 17 10.85 -5.52 6.29
C GLY A 17 12.31 -5.99 6.43
N PRO A 18 12.65 -7.16 5.87
CA PRO A 18 14.00 -7.72 5.91
C PRO A 18 14.98 -6.84 5.12
N ALA A 19 16.06 -6.38 5.75
CA ALA A 19 17.10 -5.54 5.13
C ALA A 19 16.56 -4.26 4.42
N GLY A 20 15.40 -3.76 4.86
CA GLY A 20 14.72 -2.61 4.27
C GLY A 20 13.98 -2.93 2.97
N GLU A 21 13.64 -4.19 2.72
CA GLU A 21 12.86 -4.64 1.56
C GLU A 21 11.48 -5.13 1.98
N HIS A 22 10.52 -5.04 1.06
CA HIS A 22 9.21 -5.66 1.18
C HIS A 22 9.34 -7.19 1.25
N THR A 23 8.43 -7.82 1.99
CA THR A 23 8.35 -9.29 2.10
C THR A 23 8.09 -9.97 0.75
N MET A 24 7.43 -9.27 -0.17
CA MET A 24 7.21 -9.70 -1.55
C MET A 24 7.61 -8.58 -2.50
N THR A 25 8.18 -8.93 -3.65
CA THR A 25 8.56 -7.95 -4.68
C THR A 25 7.34 -7.42 -5.42
N VAL A 26 7.42 -6.17 -5.86
CA VAL A 26 6.45 -5.52 -6.73
C VAL A 26 7.05 -5.45 -8.12
N ALA A 27 6.61 -6.32 -9.03
CA ALA A 27 7.19 -6.46 -10.38
C ALA A 27 8.72 -6.63 -10.36
N GLY A 28 9.24 -7.39 -9.39
CA GLY A 28 10.68 -7.65 -9.22
C GLY A 28 11.43 -6.62 -8.38
N GLU A 29 10.81 -5.49 -7.99
CA GLU A 29 11.41 -4.49 -7.11
C GLU A 29 11.05 -4.77 -5.64
N GLY A 30 12.07 -4.87 -4.77
CA GLY A 30 11.89 -5.22 -3.36
C GLY A 30 12.09 -4.07 -2.38
N ARG A 31 12.83 -3.01 -2.73
CA ARG A 31 13.27 -1.96 -1.79
C ARG A 31 12.44 -0.69 -1.91
N ALA A 32 12.24 -0.20 -3.13
CA ALA A 32 11.53 1.05 -3.39
C ALA A 32 10.61 0.94 -4.62
N PRO A 33 9.50 0.18 -4.52
CA PRO A 33 8.50 0.12 -5.57
C PRO A 33 8.02 1.52 -5.98
N THR A 34 7.76 1.70 -7.27
CA THR A 34 7.26 2.96 -7.82
C THR A 34 5.89 2.73 -8.44
N ARG A 35 5.17 3.80 -8.78
CA ARG A 35 3.90 3.72 -9.51
C ARG A 35 4.01 2.86 -10.78
N ARG A 36 5.12 2.97 -11.51
CA ARG A 36 5.41 2.13 -12.68
C ARG A 36 5.44 0.64 -12.34
N HIS A 37 6.06 0.25 -11.23
CA HIS A 37 6.11 -1.16 -10.80
C HIS A 37 4.71 -1.68 -10.45
N LEU A 38 3.86 -0.86 -9.85
CA LEU A 38 2.48 -1.23 -9.54
C LEU A 38 1.64 -1.41 -10.82
N LEU A 39 1.76 -0.49 -11.79
CA LEU A 39 1.05 -0.60 -13.07
C LEU A 39 1.47 -1.84 -13.88
N GLN A 40 2.73 -2.25 -13.79
CA GLN A 40 3.20 -3.50 -14.39
C GLN A 40 2.47 -4.75 -13.86
N LEU A 41 1.88 -4.68 -12.66
CA LEU A 41 1.09 -5.77 -12.09
C LEU A 41 -0.36 -5.81 -12.57
N ALA A 42 -0.89 -4.72 -13.14
CA ALA A 42 -2.29 -4.62 -13.54
C ALA A 42 -2.68 -5.69 -14.57
N GLY A 43 -1.91 -5.81 -15.65
CA GLY A 43 -2.14 -6.79 -16.72
C GLY A 43 -2.19 -8.24 -16.21
N PRO A 44 -1.16 -8.74 -15.50
CA PRO A 44 -1.17 -10.07 -14.89
C PRO A 44 -2.30 -10.29 -13.88
N ALA A 45 -2.76 -9.23 -13.21
CA ALA A 45 -3.90 -9.28 -12.28
C ALA A 45 -5.26 -9.22 -12.97
N GLY A 46 -5.31 -9.04 -14.30
CA GLY A 46 -6.55 -8.89 -15.06
C GLY A 46 -7.24 -7.54 -14.85
N ILE A 47 -6.50 -6.52 -14.39
CA ILE A 47 -6.98 -5.16 -14.13
C ILE A 47 -6.59 -4.28 -15.33
N ALA A 48 -7.53 -3.48 -15.83
CA ALA A 48 -7.23 -2.51 -16.90
C ALA A 48 -6.26 -1.44 -16.39
N GLU A 49 -5.39 -0.92 -17.26
CA GLU A 49 -4.40 0.09 -16.85
C GLU A 49 -5.05 1.36 -16.29
N GLU A 50 -6.14 1.82 -16.90
CA GLU A 50 -6.93 2.96 -16.43
C GLU A 50 -7.57 2.70 -15.05
N GLU A 51 -8.12 1.50 -14.82
CA GLU A 51 -8.66 1.11 -13.52
C GLU A 51 -7.57 1.02 -12.46
N ALA A 52 -6.40 0.48 -12.80
CA ALA A 52 -5.26 0.45 -11.90
C ALA A 52 -4.78 1.86 -11.54
N ASP A 53 -4.74 2.77 -12.51
CA ASP A 53 -4.43 4.19 -12.29
C ASP A 53 -5.39 4.84 -11.30
N GLU A 54 -6.70 4.64 -11.47
CA GLU A 54 -7.73 5.17 -10.57
C GLU A 54 -7.62 4.60 -9.14
N ILE A 55 -7.35 3.29 -9.02
CA ILE A 55 -7.11 2.64 -7.72
C ILE A 55 -5.90 3.28 -7.04
N LEU A 56 -4.78 3.45 -7.76
CA LEU A 56 -3.56 4.04 -7.21
C LEU A 56 -3.77 5.48 -6.76
N ASP A 57 -4.51 6.28 -7.53
CA ASP A 57 -4.81 7.67 -7.18
C ASP A 57 -5.75 7.76 -5.97
N THR A 58 -6.72 6.85 -5.85
CA THR A 58 -7.59 6.73 -4.68
C THR A 58 -6.78 6.40 -3.42
N VAL A 59 -5.88 5.43 -3.50
CA VAL A 59 -5.00 5.04 -2.38
C VAL A 59 -4.06 6.18 -2.01
N ALA A 60 -3.41 6.81 -2.99
CA ALA A 60 -2.51 7.94 -2.77
C ALA A 60 -3.23 9.12 -2.08
N THR A 61 -4.46 9.39 -2.51
CA THR A 61 -5.32 10.42 -1.88
C THR A 61 -5.58 10.07 -0.42
N ALA A 62 -6.05 8.87 -0.11
CA ALA A 62 -6.29 8.43 1.27
C ALA A 62 -5.02 8.51 2.14
N VAL A 63 -3.88 8.04 1.62
CA VAL A 63 -2.59 8.12 2.32
C VAL A 63 -2.18 9.57 2.60
N SER A 64 -2.53 10.50 1.71
CA SER A 64 -2.24 11.93 1.93
C SER A 64 -3.01 12.54 3.12
N HIS A 65 -4.10 11.90 3.55
CA HIS A 65 -4.85 12.24 4.76
C HIS A 65 -4.37 11.45 5.99
N TRP A 66 -3.18 10.83 5.95
CA TRP A 66 -2.63 9.95 7.00
C TRP A 66 -2.83 10.47 8.42
N ARG A 67 -2.51 11.74 8.70
CA ARG A 67 -2.64 12.30 10.05
C ARG A 67 -4.07 12.25 10.59
N GLU A 68 -5.06 12.43 9.74
CA GLU A 68 -6.46 12.34 10.12
C GLU A 68 -6.85 10.90 10.43
N HIS A 69 -6.54 9.98 9.53
CA HIS A 69 -6.81 8.55 9.70
C HIS A 69 -6.12 7.99 10.94
N ALA A 70 -4.84 8.33 11.16
CA ALA A 70 -4.07 7.92 12.31
C ALA A 70 -4.70 8.39 13.63
N ARG A 71 -5.21 9.63 13.69
CA ARG A 71 -5.93 10.12 14.87
C ARG A 71 -7.23 9.36 15.10
N HIS A 72 -8.05 9.16 14.07
CA HIS A 72 -9.33 8.45 14.19
C HIS A 72 -9.13 6.98 14.60
N ALA A 73 -8.05 6.36 14.14
CA ALA A 73 -7.67 5.00 14.53
C ALA A 73 -6.97 4.89 15.89
N GLY A 74 -6.74 6.01 16.59
CA GLY A 74 -6.08 6.01 17.91
C GLY A 74 -4.59 5.70 17.88
N VAL A 75 -3.91 5.90 16.74
CA VAL A 75 -2.47 5.68 16.60
C VAL A 75 -1.70 6.69 17.46
N GLY A 76 -0.82 6.19 18.34
CA GLY A 76 0.00 7.04 19.20
C GLY A 76 0.90 8.00 18.41
N ALA A 77 1.09 9.21 18.94
CA ALA A 77 1.79 10.29 18.22
C ALA A 77 3.21 9.93 17.74
N ASN A 78 3.94 9.12 18.51
CA ASN A 78 5.27 8.64 18.11
C ASN A 78 5.20 7.72 16.89
N ALA A 79 4.31 6.72 16.92
CA ALA A 79 4.11 5.79 15.81
C ALA A 79 3.60 6.54 14.56
N ALA A 80 2.64 7.46 14.73
CA ALA A 80 2.11 8.26 13.64
C ALA A 80 3.20 9.05 12.89
N ARG A 81 4.13 9.68 13.64
CA ARG A 81 5.28 10.38 13.06
C ARG A 81 6.31 9.45 12.41
N THR A 82 6.55 8.28 12.98
CA THR A 82 7.46 7.28 12.38
C THR A 82 6.93 6.81 11.04
N ILE A 83 5.65 6.47 10.96
CA ILE A 83 4.99 6.03 9.73
C ILE A 83 4.97 7.16 8.71
N GLU A 84 4.62 8.39 9.13
CA GLU A 84 4.58 9.55 8.24
C GLU A 84 5.92 9.81 7.53
N LYS A 85 7.05 9.62 8.22
CA LYS A 85 8.39 9.77 7.62
C LYS A 85 8.70 8.72 6.56
N ALA A 86 8.03 7.57 6.59
CA ALA A 86 8.20 6.51 5.61
C ALA A 86 7.25 6.67 4.41
N LEU A 87 6.26 7.57 4.49
CA LEU A 87 5.39 7.89 3.37
C LEU A 87 6.16 8.76 2.35
N PRO A 88 5.95 8.55 1.05
CA PRO A 88 6.56 9.38 0.02
C PRO A 88 6.11 10.84 0.17
N ALA A 89 7.03 11.78 -0.09
CA ALA A 89 6.66 13.19 -0.24
C ALA A 89 5.74 13.34 -1.46
N ARG A 90 4.71 14.21 -1.34
CA ARG A 90 3.86 14.60 -2.46
C ARG A 90 4.68 15.19 -3.61
#